data_AF-A0A314L4K2-F1
#
_entry.id   AF-A0A314L4K2-F1
#
_cell.length_a   1.000
_cell.length_b   1.000
_cell.length_c   1.000
_cell.angle_alpha   90.00
_cell.angle_beta   90.00
_cell.angle_gamma   90.00
#
_symmetry.space_group_name_H-M   'P 1'
#
loop_
_entity.id
_entity.type
_entity.pdbx_description
1 polymer ?
#
loop_
_entity_poly.entity_id
_entity_poly.type
_entity_poly.pdbx_seq_one_letter_code
_entity_poly.pdbx_strand_id
1 'polypeptide(L)'
;IFSGKDHHTQLDRTTNYGAFLIKYVKLLMMEMDVEKFQPEDITNFRKEFAANLRAHREWKRNSGYDTPPENVGNDYDSENETSCPKEL
;
A
#
# COMPACT_ATOMS: atom_id res chain seq x y z
N ILE A 1 4.87 -15.40 18.52
CA ILE A 1 3.66 -16.14 18.93
C ILE A 1 2.84 -15.16 19.77
N PHE A 2 1.90 -14.44 19.15
CA PHE A 2 1.04 -13.52 19.88
C PHE A 2 -0.09 -14.32 20.52
N SER A 3 -0.09 -14.36 21.85
CA SER A 3 -1.09 -15.04 22.68
C SER A 3 -2.01 -13.99 23.27
N GLY A 4 -3.31 -14.06 22.96
CA GLY A 4 -4.31 -13.15 23.53
C GLY A 4 -5.69 -13.21 22.88
N LYS A 5 -6.38 -14.35 23.09
CA LYS A 5 -7.84 -14.55 23.18
C LYS A 5 -8.77 -13.53 22.50
N ASP A 6 -9.23 -13.92 21.31
CA ASP A 6 -10.58 -13.80 20.75
C ASP A 6 -11.57 -12.81 21.39
N HIS A 7 -11.57 -11.58 20.88
CA HIS A 7 -12.82 -10.88 20.64
C HIS A 7 -13.17 -11.03 19.16
N HIS A 8 -14.40 -11.47 18.90
CA HIS A 8 -15.01 -11.53 17.59
C HIS A 8 -15.05 -10.14 16.94
N THR A 9 -13.94 -9.76 16.33
CA THR A 9 -13.92 -8.90 15.16
C THR A 9 -13.06 -9.66 14.17
N GLN A 10 -13.70 -10.69 13.62
CA GLN A 10 -13.31 -11.24 12.34
C GLN A 10 -13.43 -10.06 11.37
N LEU A 11 -12.39 -9.22 11.34
CA LEU A 11 -12.07 -8.37 10.21
C LEU A 11 -12.41 -9.20 8.97
N ASP A 12 -13.12 -8.64 8.02
CA ASP A 12 -13.03 -9.07 6.62
C ASP A 12 -11.54 -8.95 6.20
N ARG A 13 -10.76 -9.94 6.64
CA ARG A 13 -9.35 -9.81 7.03
C ARG A 13 -8.44 -9.69 5.82
N THR A 14 -8.93 -10.00 4.63
CA THR A 14 -8.18 -9.97 3.38
C THR A 14 -8.22 -8.60 2.68
N THR A 15 -9.23 -7.77 2.93
CA THR A 15 -9.49 -6.57 2.10
C THR A 15 -8.77 -5.29 2.58
N ASN A 16 -8.22 -5.29 3.81
CA ASN A 16 -7.70 -4.05 4.42
C ASN A 16 -6.16 -3.97 4.55
N TYR A 17 -5.41 -5.01 4.19
CA TYR A 17 -3.94 -5.00 4.33
C TYR A 17 -3.28 -3.87 3.52
N GLY A 18 -3.74 -3.62 2.29
CA GLY A 18 -3.20 -2.56 1.45
C GLY A 18 -3.42 -1.16 2.05
N ALA A 19 -4.63 -0.89 2.55
CA ALA A 19 -4.91 0.37 3.23
C ALA A 19 -4.07 0.53 4.51
N PHE A 20 -3.85 -0.56 5.24
CA PHE A 20 -3.05 -0.56 6.46
C PHE A 20 -1.59 -0.22 6.15
N LEU A 21 -1.00 -0.87 5.13
CA LEU A 21 0.36 -0.61 4.70
C LEU A 21 0.57 0.85 4.27
N ILE A 22 -0.36 1.40 3.47
CA ILE A 22 -0.28 2.80 3.03
C ILE A 22 -0.37 3.75 4.22
N LYS A 23 -1.27 3.49 5.18
CA LYS A 23 -1.40 4.32 6.39
C LYS A 23 -0.15 4.23 7.27
N TYR A 24 0.42 3.04 7.42
CA TYR A 24 1.64 2.80 8.16
C TYR A 24 2.82 3.60 7.56
N VAL A 25 3.02 3.52 6.24
CA VAL A 25 4.05 4.30 5.53
C VAL A 25 3.81 5.81 5.69
N LYS A 26 2.55 6.28 5.60
CA LYS A 26 2.21 7.70 5.83
C LYS A 26 2.63 8.17 7.22
N LEU A 27 2.38 7.37 8.25
CA LEU A 27 2.76 7.71 9.63
C LEU A 27 4.27 7.76 9.80
N LEU A 28 5.00 6.79 9.22
CA LEU A 28 6.47 6.80 9.20
C LEU A 28 7.04 8.05 8.53
N MET A 29 6.51 8.42 7.34
CA MET A 29 6.96 9.61 6.61
C MET A 29 6.69 10.91 7.36
N MET A 30 5.67 10.93 8.22
CA MET A 30 5.31 12.09 9.04
C MET A 30 5.99 12.08 10.41
N GLU A 31 6.92 11.13 10.66
CA GLU A 31 7.56 10.90 11.97
C GLU A 31 6.53 10.80 13.12
N MET A 32 5.34 10.26 12.81
CA MET A 32 4.27 10.06 13.76
C MET A 32 4.36 8.68 14.41
N ASP A 33 3.86 8.60 15.64
CA ASP A 33 3.80 7.36 16.41
C ASP A 33 2.87 6.34 15.76
N VAL A 34 3.47 5.24 15.28
CA VAL A 34 2.78 4.18 14.55
C VAL A 34 2.09 3.19 15.48
N GLU A 35 2.49 3.13 16.75
CA GLU A 35 1.91 2.21 17.75
C GLU A 35 0.52 2.67 18.22
N LYS A 36 0.20 3.95 18.04
CA LYS A 36 -1.12 4.50 18.37
C LYS A 36 -2.18 4.18 17.33
N PHE A 37 -1.80 3.64 16.17
CA PHE A 37 -2.75 3.35 15.11
C PHE A 37 -3.58 2.10 15.43
N GLN A 38 -4.88 2.28 15.57
CA GLN A 38 -5.80 1.20 15.88
C GLN A 38 -6.48 0.65 14.62
N PRO A 39 -6.84 -0.64 14.58
CA PRO A 39 -7.55 -1.22 13.44
C PRO A 39 -8.86 -0.49 13.11
N GLU A 40 -9.55 0.09 14.08
CA GLU A 40 -10.82 0.81 13.88
C GLU A 40 -10.64 2.08 13.04
N ASP A 41 -9.47 2.72 13.12
CA ASP A 41 -9.13 3.92 12.35
C ASP A 41 -9.01 3.64 10.84
N ILE A 42 -8.81 2.37 10.45
CA ILE A 42 -8.66 2.00 9.04
C ILE A 42 -9.90 2.33 8.23
N THR A 43 -11.09 2.26 8.83
CA THR A 43 -12.36 2.51 8.14
C THR A 43 -12.48 3.97 7.73
N ASN A 44 -12.10 4.88 8.62
CA ASN A 44 -12.09 6.32 8.35
C ASN A 44 -11.01 6.66 7.34
N PHE A 45 -9.80 6.10 7.53
CA PHE A 45 -8.71 6.28 6.58
C PHE A 45 -9.08 5.82 5.17
N ARG A 46 -9.77 4.69 5.01
CA ARG A 46 -10.15 4.15 3.69
C ARG A 46 -11.09 5.11 2.95
N LYS A 47 -12.02 5.75 3.66
CA LYS A 47 -12.93 6.76 3.09
C LYS A 47 -12.17 8.02 2.68
N GLU A 48 -11.30 8.54 3.55
CA GLU A 48 -10.43 9.69 3.27
C GLU A 48 -9.52 9.42 2.05
N PHE A 49 -8.90 8.24 2.02
CA PHE A 49 -8.00 7.82 0.96
C PHE A 49 -8.73 7.71 -0.39
N ALA A 50 -9.93 7.12 -0.42
CA ALA A 50 -10.75 7.07 -1.63
C ALA A 50 -11.17 8.47 -2.12
N ALA A 51 -11.51 9.38 -1.21
CA ALA A 51 -11.84 10.77 -1.55
C ALA A 51 -10.62 11.50 -2.14
N ASN A 52 -9.43 11.34 -1.55
CA ASN A 52 -8.19 11.91 -2.07
C ASN A 52 -7.83 11.36 -3.45
N LEU A 53 -7.93 10.04 -3.66
CA LEU A 53 -7.71 9.42 -4.97
C LEU A 53 -8.67 9.96 -6.03
N ARG A 54 -9.95 10.15 -5.66
CA ARG A 54 -10.95 10.74 -6.57
C ARG A 54 -10.61 12.20 -6.90
N ALA A 55 -10.26 13.01 -5.90
CA ALA A 55 -9.88 14.40 -6.10
C ALA A 55 -8.63 14.51 -6.99
N HIS A 56 -7.63 13.66 -6.76
CA HIS A 56 -6.42 13.60 -7.58
C HIS A 56 -6.73 13.19 -9.03
N ARG A 57 -7.63 12.21 -9.24
CA ARG A 57 -8.07 11.80 -10.59
C ARG A 57 -8.76 12.94 -11.33
N GLU A 58 -9.61 13.70 -10.64
CA GLU A 58 -10.30 14.85 -11.20
C GLU A 58 -9.32 15.98 -11.53
N TRP A 59 -8.40 16.29 -10.61
CA TRP A 59 -7.33 17.25 -10.85
C TRP A 59 -6.47 16.86 -12.07
N LYS A 60 -6.11 15.58 -12.21
CA LYS A 60 -5.34 15.08 -13.36
C LYS A 60 -6.10 15.27 -14.68
N ARG A 61 -7.42 15.03 -14.69
CA ARG A 61 -8.27 15.28 -15.88
C ARG A 61 -8.33 16.77 -16.24
N ASN A 62 -8.41 17.64 -15.23
CA ASN A 62 -8.62 19.08 -15.44
C ASN A 62 -7.33 19.85 -15.72
N SER A 63 -6.17 19.32 -15.32
CA SER A 63 -4.87 19.98 -15.50
C SER A 63 -4.25 19.76 -16.88
N GLY A 64 -4.82 18.88 -17.72
CA GLY A 64 -4.21 18.51 -18.99
C GLY A 64 -2.89 17.76 -18.83
N TYR A 65 -2.61 17.23 -17.63
CA TYR A 65 -1.44 16.40 -17.35
C TYR A 65 -1.64 15.04 -18.02
N ASP A 66 -1.26 14.95 -19.28
CA ASP A 66 -1.24 13.68 -20.00
C ASP A 66 -0.36 12.71 -19.23
N THR A 67 -0.90 11.53 -18.94
CA THR A 67 -0.05 10.42 -18.50
C THR A 67 0.84 10.13 -19.70
N PRO A 68 2.18 10.23 -19.59
CA PRO A 68 3.03 9.74 -20.66
C PRO A 68 2.60 8.31 -20.96
N PRO A 69 2.55 7.89 -22.23
CA PRO A 69 2.24 6.50 -22.56
C PRO A 69 3.15 5.61 -21.69
N GLU A 70 2.55 4.62 -21.01
CA GLU A 70 3.31 3.62 -20.27
C GLU A 70 4.40 3.11 -21.22
N ASN A 71 5.66 3.32 -20.84
CA ASN A 71 6.77 2.80 -21.63
C ASN A 71 6.68 1.28 -21.52
N VAL A 72 6.11 0.63 -22.53
CA VAL A 72 6.12 -0.81 -22.73
C VAL A 72 7.57 -1.20 -23.05
N GLY A 73 8.44 -1.20 -22.03
CA GLY A 73 9.88 -1.31 -22.26
C GLY A 73 10.72 -0.67 -21.17
N ASN A 74 10.56 -1.15 -19.95
CA ASN A 74 11.69 -1.42 -19.07
C ASN A 74 11.23 -2.50 -18.09
N ASP A 75 10.81 -3.62 -18.67
CA ASP A 75 11.09 -4.90 -18.04
C ASP A 75 12.58 -4.84 -17.73
N TYR A 76 12.93 -4.81 -16.45
CA TYR A 76 14.29 -5.08 -16.01
C TYR A 76 14.76 -6.27 -16.83
N ASP A 77 15.64 -6.04 -17.80
CA ASP A 77 16.30 -7.14 -18.47
C ASP A 77 16.98 -7.92 -17.36
N SER A 78 16.38 -9.07 -17.12
CA SER A 78 16.81 -10.05 -16.16
C SER A 78 18.21 -10.48 -16.57
N GLU A 79 19.23 -9.92 -15.92
CA GLU A 79 20.44 -10.70 -15.67
C GLU A 79 20.08 -11.74 -14.61
N ASN A 80 19.30 -12.74 -15.02
CA ASN A 80 19.32 -14.05 -14.40
C ASN A 80 20.61 -14.76 -14.84
N GLU A 81 21.76 -14.20 -14.47
CA GLU A 81 22.97 -15.01 -14.41
C GLU A 81 22.73 -16.08 -13.34
N THR A 82 22.38 -17.24 -13.84
CA THR A 82 22.18 -18.51 -13.15
C THR A 82 23.49 -18.91 -12.44
N SER A 83 23.73 -18.36 -11.26
CA SER A 83 24.72 -18.91 -10.33
C SER A 83 24.03 -19.75 -9.25
N CYS A 84 23.44 -20.87 -9.67
CA CYS A 84 23.38 -22.00 -8.75
C CYS A 84 24.83 -22.38 -8.43
N PRO A 85 25.28 -22.39 -7.16
CA PRO A 85 26.56 -22.99 -6.86
C PRO A 85 26.46 -24.47 -7.22
N LYS A 86 27.35 -24.93 -8.11
CA LYS A 86 27.60 -26.37 -8.26
C LYS A 86 28.31 -26.82 -7.00
N GLU A 87 27.55 -27.28 -6.01
CA GLU A 87 28.09 -28.21 -5.03
C GLU A 87 28.19 -29.58 -5.70
N LEU A 88 29.44 -30.04 -5.89
CA LEU A 88 29.89 -31.43 -5.80
C LEU A 88 31.42 -31.47 -5.77
#